data_AF-A0A0A5I2B6-F1
#
_entry.id   AF-A0A0A5I2B6-F1
#
_cell.length_a   1.000
_cell.length_b   1.000
_cell.length_c   1.000
_cell.angle_alpha   90.00
_cell.angle_beta   90.00
_cell.angle_gamma   90.00
#
_symmetry.space_group_name_H-M   'P 1'
#
loop_
_entity.id
_entity.type
_entity.pdbx_description
1 polymer ?
#
loop_
_entity_poly.entity_id
_entity_poly.type
_entity_poly.pdbx_seq_one_letter_code
_entity_poly.pdbx_strand_id
1 'polypeptide(L)'
;MEYRGDLSEKKINILIYFCIAASVFLPVMQVFIPSVMYKSTFSFLFILWALYSLNNNNYWIKKNLHLHLFAFFILFQILFYELLGFSDINLINLVPTIFFIVSAYVGYFYLNLNDQDVDKSVIKITTILVIITSITTIWGLMRYPNAVRSLTSTSQDKDMQQTLYAMNISSFDFTYSLVIVLPLLFIMLLTRTKKYYPIWEKFIVFCISLLFLVVIFNSKFLISYILLGMSFLVSLFSVIRNTFFSAILITISSILILFISPTLIVFMLDIISNNTDSLLIINKIATVKQIIESGYNLSLIGSRYDYFLLSFSSFVDSPIFGVGAYYKDEYTLIGGHSQLMDDLARYGIVGFVLYMGLMIGFIRNNINKLRHYKIKNAMFYSYVIFFLLNFLNPARSFIFSLLFFILIPALGRYVDKKFHY
;
A
#
# COMPACT_ATOMS: atom_id res chain seq x y z
N MET A 1 25.34 -17.82 -12.19
CA MET A 1 24.50 -18.77 -12.94
C MET A 1 23.32 -18.01 -13.51
N GLU A 2 23.37 -17.72 -14.81
CA GLU A 2 22.21 -17.20 -15.54
C GLU A 2 21.19 -18.31 -15.75
N TYR A 3 19.93 -17.94 -15.57
CA TYR A 3 18.81 -18.85 -15.50
C TYR A 3 18.14 -19.03 -16.87
N ARG A 4 17.95 -20.27 -17.31
CA ARG A 4 17.18 -20.63 -18.52
C ARG A 4 15.98 -21.49 -18.13
N GLY A 5 15.01 -20.92 -17.41
CA GLY A 5 13.69 -21.54 -17.26
C GLY A 5 12.96 -21.59 -18.62
N ASP A 6 12.11 -22.60 -18.83
CA ASP A 6 11.32 -22.74 -20.04
C ASP A 6 10.38 -21.51 -20.20
N LEU A 7 10.32 -20.98 -21.41
CA LEU A 7 9.47 -19.85 -21.78
C LEU A 7 7.98 -20.16 -21.49
N SER A 8 7.59 -21.43 -21.59
CA SER A 8 6.23 -21.91 -21.31
C SER A 8 5.83 -21.66 -19.85
N GLU A 9 6.69 -21.99 -18.89
CA GLU A 9 6.43 -21.88 -17.45
C GLU A 9 6.35 -20.41 -16.99
N LYS A 10 7.17 -19.53 -17.58
CA LYS A 10 7.09 -18.10 -17.32
C LYS A 10 5.74 -17.52 -17.73
N LYS A 11 5.22 -17.94 -18.89
CA LYS A 11 3.90 -17.49 -19.39
C LYS A 11 2.76 -17.96 -18.48
N ILE A 12 2.81 -19.19 -17.97
CA ILE A 12 1.83 -19.72 -17.02
C ILE A 12 1.84 -18.89 -15.73
N ASN A 13 3.01 -18.63 -15.15
CA ASN A 13 3.12 -17.81 -13.94
C ASN A 13 2.59 -16.38 -14.15
N ILE A 14 2.83 -15.78 -15.32
CA ILE A 14 2.27 -14.46 -15.67
C ILE A 14 0.74 -14.51 -15.82
N LEU A 15 0.18 -15.58 -16.40
CA LEU A 15 -1.26 -15.76 -16.50
C LEU A 15 -1.91 -15.90 -15.12
N ILE A 16 -1.31 -16.68 -14.23
CA ILE A 16 -1.81 -16.83 -12.86
C ILE A 16 -1.71 -15.49 -12.10
N TYR A 17 -0.60 -14.76 -12.28
CA TYR A 17 -0.46 -13.40 -11.76
C TYR A 17 -1.54 -12.46 -12.28
N PHE A 18 -1.90 -12.55 -13.57
CA PHE A 18 -3.01 -11.79 -14.14
C PHE A 18 -4.32 -12.06 -13.41
N CYS A 19 -4.65 -13.34 -13.16
CA CYS A 19 -5.85 -13.70 -12.40
C CYS A 19 -5.83 -13.13 -10.97
N ILE A 20 -4.69 -13.24 -10.28
CA ILE A 20 -4.50 -12.66 -8.94
C ILE A 20 -4.67 -11.13 -8.99
N ALA A 21 -3.97 -10.44 -9.88
CA ALA A 21 -4.03 -9.00 -10.01
C ALA A 21 -5.45 -8.54 -10.37
N ALA A 22 -6.15 -9.23 -11.28
CA ALA A 22 -7.53 -8.92 -11.64
C ALA A 22 -8.47 -9.04 -10.42
N SER A 23 -8.32 -10.11 -9.63
CA SER A 23 -9.13 -10.30 -8.42
C SER A 23 -8.96 -9.18 -7.38
N VAL A 24 -7.77 -8.56 -7.34
CA VAL A 24 -7.40 -7.56 -6.34
C VAL A 24 -7.68 -6.13 -6.82
N PHE A 25 -7.31 -5.81 -8.06
CA PHE A 25 -7.43 -4.47 -8.59
C PHE A 25 -8.80 -4.17 -9.19
N LEU A 26 -9.64 -5.19 -9.49
CA LEU A 26 -11.01 -4.98 -9.97
C LEU A 26 -12.01 -5.31 -8.84
N PRO A 27 -12.49 -4.30 -8.07
CA PRO A 27 -13.49 -4.51 -7.02
C PRO A 27 -14.73 -5.28 -7.45
N VAL A 28 -15.12 -5.19 -8.73
CA VAL A 28 -16.27 -5.93 -9.27
C VAL A 28 -16.14 -7.45 -9.11
N MET A 29 -14.91 -7.98 -9.08
CA MET A 29 -14.66 -9.41 -8.88
C MET A 29 -15.08 -9.88 -7.49
N GLN A 30 -15.16 -8.98 -6.51
CA GLN A 30 -15.59 -9.29 -5.13
C GLN A 30 -17.11 -9.47 -5.02
N VAL A 31 -17.89 -8.98 -6.01
CA VAL A 31 -19.35 -9.14 -6.04
C VAL A 31 -19.74 -10.50 -6.60
N PHE A 32 -19.10 -10.90 -7.70
CA PHE A 32 -19.47 -12.13 -8.39
C PHE A 32 -19.00 -13.40 -7.70
N ILE A 33 -18.03 -13.29 -6.81
CA ILE A 33 -17.48 -14.44 -6.09
C ILE A 33 -17.84 -14.27 -4.62
N PRO A 34 -18.70 -15.15 -4.06
CA PRO A 34 -19.00 -15.15 -2.62
C PRO A 34 -17.72 -15.03 -1.80
N SER A 35 -17.75 -14.29 -0.68
CA SER A 35 -16.54 -13.95 0.08
C SER A 35 -15.67 -15.16 0.43
N VAL A 36 -16.28 -16.32 0.69
CA VAL A 36 -15.59 -17.61 0.91
C VAL A 36 -14.96 -18.13 -0.39
N MET A 37 -15.72 -18.20 -1.48
CA MET A 37 -15.22 -18.65 -2.78
C MET A 37 -14.12 -17.75 -3.33
N TYR A 38 -14.17 -16.44 -3.06
CA TYR A 38 -13.14 -15.48 -3.49
C TYR A 38 -11.81 -15.81 -2.84
N LYS A 39 -11.85 -16.10 -1.53
CA LYS A 39 -10.68 -16.51 -0.74
C LYS A 39 -10.15 -17.88 -1.15
N SER A 40 -11.02 -18.85 -1.41
CA SER A 40 -10.63 -20.18 -1.90
C SER A 40 -10.01 -20.11 -3.30
N THR A 41 -10.59 -19.32 -4.20
CA THR A 41 -10.07 -19.09 -5.55
C THR A 41 -8.69 -18.45 -5.50
N PHE A 42 -8.52 -17.43 -4.66
CA PHE A 42 -7.22 -16.81 -4.45
C PHE A 42 -6.18 -17.80 -3.92
N SER A 43 -6.54 -18.57 -2.89
CA SER A 43 -5.66 -19.58 -2.29
C SER A 43 -5.25 -20.64 -3.31
N PHE A 44 -6.20 -21.10 -4.13
CA PHE A 44 -5.96 -22.04 -5.22
C PHE A 44 -5.01 -21.47 -6.29
N LEU A 45 -5.27 -20.24 -6.76
CA LEU A 45 -4.40 -19.55 -7.72
C LEU A 45 -2.98 -19.38 -7.15
N PHE A 46 -2.85 -19.07 -5.87
CA PHE A 46 -1.54 -18.99 -5.24
C PHE A 46 -0.83 -20.33 -5.18
N ILE A 47 -1.52 -21.41 -4.79
CA ILE A 47 -0.94 -22.77 -4.77
C ILE A 47 -0.47 -23.15 -6.17
N LEU A 48 -1.27 -22.89 -7.21
CA LEU A 48 -0.87 -23.13 -8.59
C LEU A 48 0.38 -22.30 -8.94
N TRP A 49 0.39 -21.00 -8.63
CA TRP A 49 1.56 -20.16 -8.86
C TRP A 49 2.80 -20.69 -8.12
N ALA A 50 2.65 -21.16 -6.88
CA ALA A 50 3.73 -21.71 -6.08
C ALA A 50 4.28 -23.00 -6.71
N LEU A 51 3.42 -23.93 -7.13
CA LEU A 51 3.83 -25.18 -7.78
C LEU A 51 4.60 -24.91 -9.08
N TYR A 52 4.12 -24.01 -9.93
CA TYR A 52 4.79 -23.65 -11.18
C TYR A 52 6.09 -22.85 -10.95
N SER A 53 6.15 -21.97 -9.94
CA SER A 53 7.37 -21.23 -9.62
C SER A 53 8.46 -22.11 -8.99
N LEU A 54 8.07 -23.11 -8.19
CA LEU A 54 8.96 -24.14 -7.64
C LEU A 54 9.57 -25.00 -8.75
N ASN A 55 8.75 -25.46 -9.71
CA ASN A 55 9.26 -26.24 -10.84
C ASN A 55 10.31 -25.44 -11.64
N ASN A 56 10.06 -24.14 -11.81
CA ASN A 56 10.95 -23.27 -12.55
C ASN A 56 12.28 -23.04 -11.80
N ASN A 57 12.26 -22.73 -10.49
CA ASN A 57 13.47 -22.48 -9.71
C ASN A 57 13.19 -22.58 -8.20
N ASN A 58 13.97 -23.33 -7.43
CA ASN A 58 13.83 -23.38 -5.96
C ASN A 58 14.77 -22.44 -5.19
N TYR A 59 15.67 -21.75 -5.89
CA TYR A 59 16.71 -20.92 -5.26
C TYR A 59 16.17 -19.68 -4.56
N TRP A 60 15.09 -19.10 -5.08
CA TRP A 60 14.47 -17.91 -4.50
C TRP A 60 13.91 -18.19 -3.11
N ILE A 61 13.49 -19.43 -2.82
CA ILE A 61 13.04 -19.84 -1.49
C ILE A 61 14.22 -19.85 -0.53
N LYS A 62 15.32 -20.53 -0.88
CA LYS A 62 16.46 -20.74 0.03
C LYS A 62 17.12 -19.45 0.54
N LYS A 63 17.00 -18.34 -0.19
CA LYS A 63 17.70 -17.08 0.13
C LYS A 63 16.99 -16.14 1.10
N ASN A 64 15.72 -16.39 1.44
CA ASN A 64 14.91 -15.39 2.14
C ASN A 64 14.62 -15.79 3.59
N LEU A 65 15.66 -15.85 4.43
CA LEU A 65 15.54 -16.24 5.84
C LEU A 65 14.45 -15.44 6.58
N HIS A 66 14.42 -14.12 6.44
CA HIS A 66 13.43 -13.27 7.12
C HIS A 66 11.98 -13.58 6.73
N LEU A 67 11.74 -13.96 5.47
CA LEU A 67 10.41 -14.35 5.00
C LEU A 67 9.96 -15.67 5.63
N HIS A 68 10.88 -16.64 5.72
CA HIS A 68 10.61 -17.92 6.38
C HIS A 68 10.39 -17.75 7.87
N LEU A 69 11.23 -16.96 8.54
CA LEU A 69 11.08 -16.68 9.97
C LEU A 69 9.77 -15.96 10.26
N PHE A 70 9.39 -14.98 9.45
CA PHE A 70 8.11 -14.29 9.63
C PHE A 70 6.92 -15.21 9.35
N ALA A 71 6.95 -15.99 8.27
CA ALA A 71 5.88 -16.96 7.97
C ALA A 71 5.76 -18.03 9.07
N PHE A 72 6.89 -18.56 9.54
CA PHE A 72 6.93 -19.51 10.65
C PHE A 72 6.41 -18.87 11.94
N PHE A 73 6.79 -17.64 12.25
CA PHE A 73 6.30 -16.92 13.42
C PHE A 73 4.78 -16.73 13.39
N ILE A 74 4.21 -16.37 12.24
CA ILE A 74 2.76 -16.25 12.09
C ILE A 74 2.07 -17.60 12.29
N LEU A 75 2.58 -18.67 11.69
CA LEU A 75 2.06 -20.03 11.91
C LEU A 75 2.18 -20.45 13.37
N PHE A 76 3.32 -20.18 14.01
CA PHE A 76 3.55 -20.45 15.42
C PHE A 76 2.54 -19.69 16.30
N GLN A 77 2.34 -18.40 16.06
CA GLN A 77 1.34 -17.61 16.79
C GLN A 77 -0.06 -18.22 16.64
N ILE A 78 -0.48 -18.52 15.41
CA ILE A 78 -1.80 -19.12 15.16
C ILE A 78 -1.98 -20.41 15.96
N LEU A 79 -1.00 -21.32 15.90
CA LEU A 79 -1.05 -22.60 16.62
C LEU A 79 -1.00 -22.40 18.15
N PHE A 80 -0.15 -21.49 18.63
CA PHE A 80 0.04 -21.24 20.06
C PHE A 80 -1.23 -20.63 20.70
N TYR A 81 -1.82 -19.61 20.08
CA TYR A 81 -3.05 -19.01 20.59
C TYR A 81 -4.24 -19.97 20.54
N GLU A 82 -4.31 -20.85 19.53
CA GLU A 82 -5.35 -21.89 19.44
C GLU A 82 -5.18 -22.95 20.52
N LEU A 83 -3.95 -23.45 20.73
CA LEU A 83 -3.67 -24.44 21.76
C LEU A 83 -3.98 -23.94 23.17
N LEU A 84 -3.82 -22.64 23.41
CA LEU A 84 -4.13 -22.02 24.70
C LEU A 84 -5.61 -21.62 24.85
N GLY A 85 -6.43 -21.80 23.80
CA GLY A 85 -7.84 -21.42 23.81
C GLY A 85 -8.07 -19.90 23.88
N PHE A 86 -7.05 -19.10 23.55
CA PHE A 86 -7.15 -17.64 23.51
C PHE A 86 -7.68 -17.11 22.17
N SER A 87 -7.61 -17.91 21.11
CA SER A 87 -8.13 -17.50 19.81
C SER A 87 -9.57 -17.95 19.55
N ASP A 88 -10.28 -17.11 18.80
CA ASP A 88 -11.46 -17.50 18.04
C ASP A 88 -11.09 -17.32 16.57
N ILE A 89 -10.29 -18.27 16.05
CA ILE A 89 -9.69 -18.15 14.73
C ILE A 89 -10.80 -18.13 13.69
N ASN A 90 -11.21 -16.92 13.34
CA ASN A 90 -11.90 -16.70 12.10
C ASN A 90 -10.86 -16.72 10.98
N LEU A 91 -10.83 -17.80 10.19
CA LEU A 91 -9.93 -17.94 9.04
C LEU A 91 -9.96 -16.70 8.11
N ILE A 92 -11.07 -15.95 8.12
CA ILE A 92 -11.23 -14.68 7.39
C ILE A 92 -10.19 -13.64 7.82
N ASN A 93 -9.86 -13.55 9.11
CA ASN A 93 -8.92 -12.57 9.65
C ASN A 93 -7.45 -12.93 9.33
N LEU A 94 -7.19 -14.20 8.98
CA LEU A 94 -5.86 -14.64 8.52
C LEU A 94 -5.56 -14.20 7.09
N VAL A 95 -6.60 -13.99 6.26
CA VAL A 95 -6.43 -13.79 4.81
C VAL A 95 -5.53 -12.60 4.48
N PRO A 96 -5.67 -11.40 5.09
CA PRO A 96 -4.78 -10.28 4.80
C PRO A 96 -3.30 -10.57 5.10
N THR A 97 -3.02 -11.25 6.21
CA THR A 97 -1.66 -11.62 6.63
C THR A 97 -1.06 -12.68 5.70
N ILE A 98 -1.83 -13.73 5.39
CA ILE A 98 -1.40 -14.77 4.45
C ILE A 98 -1.15 -14.15 3.08
N PHE A 99 -2.05 -13.32 2.58
CA PHE A 99 -1.90 -12.63 1.30
C PHE A 99 -0.64 -11.77 1.24
N PHE A 100 -0.32 -11.07 2.34
CA PHE A 100 0.88 -10.26 2.44
C PHE A 100 2.15 -11.11 2.29
N ILE A 101 2.24 -12.23 3.02
CA ILE A 101 3.34 -13.20 2.95
C ILE A 101 3.44 -13.80 1.55
N VAL A 102 2.30 -14.19 0.98
CA VAL A 102 2.18 -14.70 -0.40
C VAL A 102 2.72 -13.69 -1.41
N SER A 103 2.31 -12.43 -1.32
CA SER A 103 2.78 -11.36 -2.20
C SER A 103 4.28 -11.16 -2.08
N ALA A 104 4.83 -11.30 -0.86
CA ALA A 104 6.27 -11.25 -0.63
C ALA A 104 6.99 -12.39 -1.36
N TYR A 105 6.50 -13.63 -1.26
CA TYR A 105 7.04 -14.77 -2.01
C TYR A 105 7.01 -14.51 -3.52
N VAL A 106 5.88 -14.02 -4.05
CA VAL A 106 5.75 -13.66 -5.47
C VAL A 106 6.74 -12.57 -5.89
N GLY A 107 6.86 -11.53 -5.07
CA GLY A 107 7.82 -10.45 -5.29
C GLY A 107 9.26 -10.93 -5.33
N TYR A 108 9.66 -11.77 -4.37
CA TYR A 108 11.01 -12.35 -4.33
C TYR A 108 11.29 -13.28 -5.51
N PHE A 109 10.31 -14.06 -5.96
CA PHE A 109 10.43 -14.88 -7.16
C PHE A 109 10.75 -14.01 -8.39
N TYR A 110 9.91 -13.02 -8.70
CA TYR A 110 10.12 -12.14 -9.86
C TYR A 110 11.41 -11.32 -9.74
N LEU A 111 11.75 -10.87 -8.53
CA LEU A 111 13.00 -10.15 -8.26
C LEU A 111 14.23 -11.04 -8.56
N ASN A 112 14.15 -12.34 -8.31
CA ASN A 112 15.25 -13.27 -8.57
C ASN A 112 15.29 -13.77 -10.02
N LEU A 113 14.15 -13.83 -10.72
CA LEU A 113 14.12 -14.06 -12.17
C LEU A 113 14.88 -12.96 -12.93
N ASN A 114 14.74 -11.70 -12.50
CA ASN A 114 15.40 -10.53 -13.11
C ASN A 114 15.19 -10.42 -14.64
N ASP A 115 14.04 -10.86 -15.13
CA ASP A 115 13.70 -10.96 -16.55
C ASP A 115 12.89 -9.74 -17.00
N GLN A 116 13.35 -9.06 -18.05
CA GLN A 116 12.73 -7.81 -18.52
C GLN A 116 11.36 -8.04 -19.18
N ASP A 117 11.14 -9.17 -19.85
CA ASP A 117 9.86 -9.46 -20.49
C ASP A 117 8.78 -9.77 -19.46
N VAL A 118 9.18 -10.43 -18.37
CA VAL A 118 8.33 -10.67 -17.20
C VAL A 118 7.98 -9.34 -16.53
N ASP A 119 8.98 -8.48 -16.25
CA ASP A 119 8.77 -7.15 -15.66
C ASP A 119 7.79 -6.32 -16.51
N LYS A 120 7.99 -6.30 -17.84
CA LYS A 120 7.11 -5.60 -18.79
C LYS A 120 5.67 -6.13 -18.77
N SER A 121 5.50 -7.45 -18.69
CA SER A 121 4.19 -8.10 -18.65
C SER A 121 3.44 -7.76 -17.35
N VAL A 122 4.13 -7.85 -16.21
CA VAL A 122 3.61 -7.49 -14.88
C VAL A 122 3.19 -6.02 -14.84
N ILE A 123 4.05 -5.12 -15.33
CA ILE A 123 3.73 -3.68 -15.41
C ILE A 123 2.50 -3.45 -16.29
N LYS A 124 2.47 -4.04 -17.48
CA LYS A 124 1.36 -3.86 -18.44
C LYS A 124 0.04 -4.33 -17.84
N ILE A 125 -0.01 -5.54 -17.30
CA ILE A 125 -1.20 -6.12 -16.65
C ILE A 125 -1.70 -5.21 -15.53
N THR A 126 -0.82 -4.87 -14.59
CA THR A 126 -1.22 -4.10 -13.41
C THR A 126 -1.69 -2.70 -13.80
N THR A 127 -0.96 -2.04 -14.71
CA THR A 127 -1.31 -0.69 -15.17
C THR A 127 -2.67 -0.67 -15.86
N ILE A 128 -2.98 -1.65 -16.71
CA ILE A 128 -4.30 -1.74 -17.37
C ILE A 128 -5.41 -1.89 -16.33
N LEU A 129 -5.25 -2.79 -15.35
CA LEU A 129 -6.25 -3.00 -14.30
C LEU A 129 -6.43 -1.74 -13.43
N VAL A 130 -5.34 -1.09 -13.05
CA VAL A 130 -5.36 0.16 -12.27
C VAL A 130 -6.03 1.29 -13.07
N ILE A 131 -5.80 1.38 -14.39
CA ILE A 131 -6.46 2.37 -15.26
C ILE A 131 -7.98 2.12 -15.29
N ILE A 132 -8.41 0.88 -15.53
CA ILE A 132 -9.83 0.50 -15.55
C ILE A 132 -10.50 0.90 -14.23
N THR A 133 -9.87 0.56 -13.11
CA THR A 133 -10.39 0.87 -11.77
C THR A 133 -10.36 2.37 -11.46
N SER A 134 -9.36 3.10 -11.93
CA SER A 134 -9.31 4.55 -11.78
C SER A 134 -10.45 5.24 -12.54
N ILE A 135 -10.70 4.86 -13.80
CA ILE A 135 -11.77 5.43 -14.63
C ILE A 135 -13.14 5.15 -14.01
N THR A 136 -13.40 3.89 -13.64
CA THR A 136 -14.67 3.48 -13.01
C THR A 136 -14.87 4.13 -11.65
N THR A 137 -13.80 4.30 -10.86
CA THR A 137 -13.85 5.02 -9.57
C THR A 137 -14.15 6.50 -9.77
N ILE A 138 -13.55 7.18 -10.75
CA ILE A 138 -13.87 8.59 -11.06
C ILE A 138 -15.34 8.74 -11.44
N TRP A 139 -15.81 7.90 -12.36
CA TRP A 139 -17.21 7.90 -12.78
C TRP A 139 -18.17 7.62 -11.61
N GLY A 140 -17.80 6.68 -10.74
CA GLY A 140 -18.51 6.39 -9.51
C GLY A 140 -18.57 7.58 -8.54
N LEU A 141 -17.45 8.30 -8.37
CA LEU A 141 -17.37 9.48 -7.52
C LEU A 141 -18.16 10.68 -8.06
N MET A 142 -18.34 10.79 -9.38
CA MET A 142 -19.22 11.81 -9.97
C MET A 142 -20.69 11.58 -9.60
N ARG A 143 -21.11 10.32 -9.46
CA ARG A 143 -22.48 9.94 -9.08
C ARG A 143 -22.67 9.90 -7.56
N TYR A 144 -21.66 9.41 -6.86
CA TYR A 144 -21.64 9.19 -5.42
C TYR A 144 -20.38 9.82 -4.83
N PRO A 145 -20.38 11.14 -4.54
CA PRO A 145 -19.19 11.89 -4.12
C PRO A 145 -18.48 11.40 -2.86
N ASN A 146 -19.13 10.51 -2.09
CA ASN A 146 -18.58 9.90 -0.88
C ASN A 146 -18.35 8.38 -1.01
N ALA A 147 -18.53 7.77 -2.20
CA ALA A 147 -18.49 6.31 -2.38
C ALA A 147 -17.21 5.66 -1.83
N VAL A 148 -16.04 6.21 -2.15
CA VAL A 148 -14.76 5.65 -1.68
C VAL A 148 -14.64 5.69 -0.15
N ARG A 149 -15.21 6.72 0.50
CA ARG A 149 -15.25 6.84 1.97
C ARG A 149 -16.29 5.90 2.57
N SER A 150 -17.43 5.76 1.92
CA SER A 150 -18.50 4.85 2.30
C SER A 150 -18.00 3.40 2.38
N LEU A 151 -17.18 2.97 1.41
CA LEU A 151 -16.52 1.66 1.42
C LEU A 151 -15.57 1.41 2.62
N THR A 152 -15.31 2.41 3.46
CA THR A 152 -14.40 2.30 4.62
C THR A 152 -15.10 2.27 5.97
N SER A 153 -16.36 2.71 6.03
CA SER A 153 -17.12 2.76 7.29
C SER A 153 -17.72 1.39 7.60
N THR A 154 -17.34 0.83 8.74
CA THR A 154 -17.85 -0.46 9.27
C THR A 154 -19.34 -0.43 9.61
N SER A 155 -19.94 0.76 9.70
CA SER A 155 -21.36 0.96 10.03
C SER A 155 -22.29 0.97 8.81
N GLN A 156 -21.80 0.66 7.61
CA GLN A 156 -22.62 0.74 6.40
C GLN A 156 -23.36 -0.55 6.06
N ASP A 157 -24.51 -0.33 5.42
CA ASP A 157 -25.32 -1.35 4.77
C ASP A 157 -24.48 -2.16 3.78
N LYS A 158 -24.46 -3.48 3.97
CA LYS A 158 -23.73 -4.42 3.11
C LYS A 158 -24.22 -4.34 1.66
N ASP A 159 -25.48 -4.01 1.45
CA ASP A 159 -26.07 -3.92 0.11
C ASP A 159 -25.50 -2.70 -0.66
N MET A 160 -25.30 -1.58 0.05
CA MET A 160 -24.62 -0.41 -0.51
C MET A 160 -23.17 -0.74 -0.87
N GLN A 161 -22.45 -1.44 0.01
CA GLN A 161 -21.06 -1.84 -0.25
C GLN A 161 -20.97 -2.73 -1.50
N GLN A 162 -21.84 -3.73 -1.62
CA GLN A 162 -21.91 -4.60 -2.80
C GLN A 162 -22.24 -3.81 -4.06
N THR A 163 -23.17 -2.87 -3.99
CA THR A 163 -23.54 -1.99 -5.11
C THR A 163 -22.34 -1.16 -5.58
N LEU A 164 -21.58 -0.57 -4.67
CA LEU A 164 -20.40 0.22 -5.01
C LEU A 164 -19.28 -0.65 -5.62
N TYR A 165 -19.06 -1.86 -5.09
CA TYR A 165 -18.12 -2.80 -5.71
C TYR A 165 -18.61 -3.30 -7.07
N ALA A 166 -19.91 -3.46 -7.29
CA ALA A 166 -20.49 -3.84 -8.58
C ALA A 166 -20.25 -2.77 -9.66
N MET A 167 -20.13 -1.50 -9.23
CA MET A 167 -19.70 -0.39 -10.10
C MET A 167 -18.18 -0.31 -10.28
N ASN A 168 -17.43 -1.29 -9.78
CA ASN A 168 -15.97 -1.34 -9.77
C ASN A 168 -15.31 -0.14 -9.07
N ILE A 169 -16.00 0.47 -8.09
CA ILE A 169 -15.46 1.58 -7.30
C ILE A 169 -14.53 0.99 -6.23
N SER A 170 -13.30 1.49 -6.19
CA SER A 170 -12.31 1.02 -5.22
C SER A 170 -12.34 1.82 -3.91
N SER A 171 -11.67 1.29 -2.89
CA SER A 171 -11.69 1.85 -1.53
C SER A 171 -10.48 2.78 -1.26
N PHE A 172 -10.30 3.16 0.00
CA PHE A 172 -9.16 3.99 0.43
C PHE A 172 -7.80 3.37 0.08
N ASP A 173 -7.70 2.05 0.15
CA ASP A 173 -6.45 1.34 -0.05
C ASP A 173 -5.91 1.51 -1.48
N PHE A 174 -6.79 1.48 -2.47
CA PHE A 174 -6.48 1.85 -3.85
C PHE A 174 -6.05 3.30 -3.98
N THR A 175 -6.75 4.23 -3.33
CA THR A 175 -6.41 5.66 -3.43
C THR A 175 -5.01 5.94 -2.89
N TYR A 176 -4.68 5.43 -1.70
CA TYR A 176 -3.34 5.61 -1.12
C TYR A 176 -2.26 4.85 -1.90
N SER A 177 -2.61 3.70 -2.46
CA SER A 177 -1.77 2.92 -3.35
C SER A 177 -1.30 3.71 -4.57
N LEU A 178 -2.16 4.53 -5.18
CA LEU A 178 -1.76 5.42 -6.27
C LEU A 178 -0.68 6.40 -5.82
N VAL A 179 -0.81 6.97 -4.61
CA VAL A 179 0.15 7.94 -4.05
C VAL A 179 1.55 7.32 -3.89
N ILE A 180 1.63 6.05 -3.49
CA ILE A 180 2.87 5.30 -3.31
C ILE A 180 3.61 5.11 -4.65
N VAL A 181 2.89 4.97 -5.77
CA VAL A 181 3.48 4.73 -7.10
C VAL A 181 3.95 6.02 -7.76
N LEU A 182 3.36 7.17 -7.43
CA LEU A 182 3.66 8.47 -8.06
C LEU A 182 5.15 8.87 -8.09
N PRO A 183 5.99 8.64 -7.06
CA PRO A 183 7.40 9.02 -7.14
C PRO A 183 8.15 8.41 -8.33
N LEU A 184 7.84 7.15 -8.67
CA LEU A 184 8.42 6.48 -9.83
C LEU A 184 7.90 7.05 -11.15
N LEU A 185 6.61 7.39 -11.24
CA LEU A 185 6.04 8.01 -12.44
C LEU A 185 6.61 9.42 -12.66
N PHE A 186 6.74 10.21 -11.59
CA PHE A 186 7.33 11.54 -11.67
C PHE A 186 8.80 11.50 -12.08
N ILE A 187 9.62 10.57 -11.58
CA ILE A 187 11.01 10.50 -12.03
C ILE A 187 11.12 10.11 -13.51
N MET A 188 10.22 9.28 -14.02
CA MET A 188 10.14 8.94 -15.46
C MET A 188 9.81 10.17 -16.32
N LEU A 189 8.96 11.08 -15.82
CA LEU A 189 8.63 12.34 -16.50
C LEU A 189 9.79 13.35 -16.45
N LEU A 190 10.37 13.54 -15.26
CA LEU A 190 11.39 14.56 -14.99
C LEU A 190 12.76 14.22 -15.60
N THR A 191 13.05 12.95 -15.86
CA THR A 191 14.36 12.57 -16.37
C THR A 191 14.52 12.94 -17.85
N ARG A 192 15.48 13.82 -18.15
CA ARG A 192 15.68 14.48 -19.46
C ARG A 192 16.36 13.63 -20.55
N THR A 193 16.58 12.34 -20.33
CA THR A 193 17.34 11.52 -21.28
C THR A 193 16.50 11.14 -22.52
N LYS A 194 16.52 12.00 -23.55
CA LYS A 194 15.83 11.77 -24.85
C LYS A 194 16.17 10.42 -25.50
N LYS A 195 17.36 9.88 -25.20
CA LYS A 195 17.84 8.59 -25.75
C LYS A 195 17.01 7.38 -25.30
N TYR A 196 16.40 7.43 -24.11
CA TYR A 196 15.86 6.22 -23.45
C TYR A 196 14.34 6.22 -23.30
N TYR A 197 13.70 7.39 -23.41
CA TYR A 197 12.25 7.53 -23.29
C TYR A 197 11.71 8.33 -24.46
N PRO A 198 11.05 7.68 -25.45
CA PRO A 198 10.42 8.40 -26.53
C PRO A 198 9.28 9.27 -25.98
N ILE A 199 9.00 10.38 -26.66
CA ILE A 199 8.03 11.39 -26.20
C ILE A 199 6.64 10.80 -25.92
N TRP A 200 6.23 9.78 -26.69
CA TRP A 200 4.95 9.10 -26.51
C TRP A 200 4.87 8.31 -25.19
N GLU A 201 5.96 7.67 -24.74
CA GLU A 201 5.98 6.99 -23.44
C GLU A 201 5.82 8.00 -22.30
N LYS A 202 6.49 9.15 -22.40
CA LYS A 202 6.33 10.24 -21.43
C LYS A 202 4.90 10.78 -21.42
N PHE A 203 4.29 10.92 -22.59
CA PHE A 203 2.89 11.33 -22.70
C PHE A 203 1.95 10.32 -22.02
N ILE A 204 2.16 9.01 -22.24
CA ILE A 204 1.37 7.97 -21.56
C ILE A 204 1.56 8.04 -20.03
N VAL A 205 2.79 8.14 -19.55
CA VAL A 205 3.08 8.28 -18.11
C VAL A 205 2.44 9.54 -17.53
N PHE A 206 2.42 10.65 -18.29
CA PHE A 206 1.76 11.89 -17.90
C PHE A 206 0.25 11.69 -17.78
N CYS A 207 -0.40 11.07 -18.77
CA CYS A 207 -1.82 10.76 -18.73
C CYS A 207 -2.19 9.84 -17.55
N ILE A 208 -1.37 8.82 -17.27
CA ILE A 208 -1.57 7.93 -16.11
C ILE A 208 -1.42 8.70 -14.80
N SER A 209 -0.39 9.54 -14.69
CA SER A 209 -0.17 10.36 -13.49
C SER A 209 -1.33 11.33 -13.25
N LEU A 210 -1.82 11.97 -14.33
CA LEU A 210 -2.98 12.86 -14.27
C LEU A 210 -4.24 12.10 -13.82
N LEU A 211 -4.48 10.91 -14.38
CA LEU A 211 -5.59 10.04 -13.98
C LEU A 211 -5.52 9.73 -12.48
N PHE A 212 -4.33 9.40 -11.96
CA PHE A 212 -4.15 9.11 -10.53
C PHE A 212 -4.44 10.32 -9.65
N LEU A 213 -3.95 11.50 -10.06
CA LEU A 213 -4.24 12.76 -9.36
C LEU A 213 -5.76 13.02 -9.30
N VAL A 214 -6.48 12.82 -10.41
CA VAL A 214 -7.93 12.99 -10.45
C VAL A 214 -8.65 12.05 -9.47
N VAL A 215 -8.25 10.78 -9.37
CA VAL A 215 -8.80 9.85 -8.36
C VAL A 215 -8.52 10.35 -6.94
N ILE A 216 -7.27 10.74 -6.66
CA ILE A 216 -6.84 11.18 -5.33
C ILE A 216 -7.63 12.42 -4.87
N PHE A 217 -7.76 13.43 -5.73
CA PHE A 217 -8.51 14.65 -5.42
C PHE A 217 -10.01 14.40 -5.24
N ASN A 218 -10.62 13.56 -6.08
CA ASN A 218 -12.05 13.25 -5.95
C ASN A 218 -12.37 12.39 -4.71
N SER A 219 -11.40 11.61 -4.21
CA SER A 219 -11.58 10.75 -3.03
C SER A 219 -11.56 11.51 -1.69
N LYS A 220 -11.08 12.76 -1.68
CA LYS A 220 -11.13 13.68 -0.52
C LYS A 220 -10.44 13.15 0.75
N PHE A 221 -9.41 12.32 0.66
CA PHE A 221 -8.66 11.89 1.85
C PHE A 221 -7.51 12.85 2.18
N LEU A 222 -7.53 13.44 3.38
CA LEU A 222 -6.48 14.36 3.83
C LEU A 222 -5.10 13.70 3.86
N ILE A 223 -5.02 12.45 4.34
CA ILE A 223 -3.77 11.67 4.36
C ILE A 223 -3.20 11.52 2.94
N SER A 224 -4.05 11.29 1.93
CA SER A 224 -3.59 11.21 0.54
C SER A 224 -2.95 12.50 0.06
N TYR A 225 -3.48 13.66 0.47
CA TYR A 225 -2.93 14.96 0.05
C TYR A 225 -1.59 15.24 0.69
N ILE A 226 -1.45 14.93 1.99
CA ILE A 226 -0.17 15.05 2.70
C ILE A 226 0.87 14.14 2.02
N LEU A 227 0.55 12.86 1.83
CA LEU A 227 1.44 11.91 1.18
C LEU A 227 1.74 12.30 -0.28
N LEU A 228 0.78 12.88 -1.00
CA LEU A 228 0.99 13.38 -2.37
C LEU A 228 1.98 14.55 -2.40
N GLY A 229 1.86 15.50 -1.47
CA GLY A 229 2.81 16.60 -1.32
C GLY A 229 4.23 16.08 -1.05
N MET A 230 4.35 15.10 -0.16
CA MET A 230 5.61 14.41 0.11
C MET A 230 6.13 13.70 -1.16
N SER A 231 5.31 12.90 -1.85
CA SER A 231 5.69 12.24 -3.12
C SER A 231 6.24 13.22 -4.14
N PHE A 232 5.59 14.37 -4.30
CA PHE A 232 6.02 15.40 -5.24
C PHE A 232 7.34 16.06 -4.85
N LEU A 233 7.45 16.57 -3.63
CA LEU A 233 8.68 17.19 -3.11
C LEU A 233 9.86 16.25 -3.28
N VAL A 234 9.67 15.00 -2.86
CA VAL A 234 10.69 13.98 -2.89
C VAL A 234 11.11 13.60 -4.31
N SER A 235 10.18 13.60 -5.26
CA SER A 235 10.49 13.38 -6.67
C SER A 235 11.32 14.51 -7.25
N LEU A 236 11.03 15.77 -6.90
CA LEU A 236 11.86 16.91 -7.28
C LEU A 236 13.28 16.77 -6.70
N PHE A 237 13.40 16.36 -5.43
CA PHE A 237 14.69 16.17 -4.78
C PHE A 237 15.45 14.93 -5.27
N SER A 238 14.78 13.90 -5.79
CA SER A 238 15.45 12.74 -6.39
C SER A 238 16.27 13.10 -7.64
N VAL A 239 15.96 14.24 -8.26
CA VAL A 239 16.76 14.83 -9.34
C VAL A 239 18.06 15.44 -8.78
N ILE A 240 18.05 15.89 -7.53
CA ILE A 240 19.19 16.47 -6.81
C ILE A 240 20.05 15.34 -6.21
N ARG A 241 21.38 15.45 -6.35
CA ARG A 241 22.31 14.33 -6.09
C ARG A 241 22.44 13.91 -4.62
N ASN A 242 22.04 14.75 -3.66
CA ASN A 242 22.32 14.53 -2.24
C ASN A 242 21.14 13.90 -1.48
N THR A 243 21.20 12.58 -1.29
CA THR A 243 20.19 11.76 -0.58
C THR A 243 20.04 12.07 0.92
N PHE A 244 21.09 12.56 1.57
CA PHE A 244 21.04 12.97 2.98
C PHE A 244 20.26 14.26 3.15
N PHE A 245 20.49 15.22 2.25
CA PHE A 245 19.81 16.50 2.26
C PHE A 245 18.31 16.36 1.97
N SER A 246 17.93 15.47 1.06
CA SER A 246 16.53 15.17 0.78
C SER A 246 15.83 14.45 1.95
N ALA A 247 16.51 13.53 2.65
CA ALA A 247 15.98 12.91 3.86
C ALA A 247 15.76 13.93 4.99
N ILE A 248 16.73 14.85 5.19
CA ILE A 248 16.59 15.96 6.12
C ILE A 248 15.43 16.87 5.72
N LEU A 249 15.29 17.21 4.43
CA LEU A 249 14.19 18.06 3.95
C LEU A 249 12.83 17.39 4.06
N ILE A 250 12.72 16.07 3.82
CA ILE A 250 11.50 15.30 4.08
C ILE A 250 11.17 15.36 5.57
N THR A 251 12.16 15.14 6.42
CA THR A 251 11.99 15.18 7.88
C THR A 251 11.57 16.59 8.32
N ILE A 252 12.22 17.63 7.81
CA ILE A 252 11.88 19.04 8.06
C ILE A 252 10.52 19.39 7.50
N SER A 253 10.12 18.93 6.31
CA SER A 253 8.77 19.20 5.77
C SER A 253 7.70 18.43 6.54
N SER A 254 8.00 17.22 7.02
CA SER A 254 7.12 16.45 7.93
C SER A 254 6.97 17.17 9.27
N ILE A 255 8.07 17.66 9.84
CA ILE A 255 8.12 18.47 11.06
C ILE A 255 7.39 19.81 10.83
N LEU A 256 7.65 20.52 9.74
CA LEU A 256 6.98 21.78 9.41
C LEU A 256 5.48 21.59 9.24
N ILE A 257 5.02 20.46 8.68
CA ILE A 257 3.59 20.09 8.65
C ILE A 257 3.05 19.88 10.07
N LEU A 258 3.84 19.32 10.99
CA LEU A 258 3.50 19.19 12.41
C LEU A 258 3.55 20.52 13.19
N PHE A 259 4.33 21.51 12.70
CA PHE A 259 4.55 22.82 13.33
C PHE A 259 3.87 23.99 12.60
N ILE A 260 3.03 23.74 11.60
CA ILE A 260 2.18 24.80 11.04
C ILE A 260 1.36 25.33 12.21
N SER A 261 1.51 26.63 12.52
CA SER A 261 0.84 27.20 13.67
C SER A 261 -0.67 26.96 13.51
N PRO A 262 -1.38 26.59 14.60
CA PRO A 262 -2.81 26.35 14.52
C PRO A 262 -3.57 27.54 13.91
N THR A 263 -3.04 28.76 14.08
CA THR A 263 -3.52 29.99 13.44
C THR A 263 -3.36 30.01 11.91
N LEU A 264 -2.24 29.52 11.36
CA LEU A 264 -2.05 29.44 9.90
C LEU A 264 -2.93 28.34 9.29
N ILE A 265 -3.12 27.22 10.00
CA ILE A 265 -4.07 26.17 9.61
C ILE A 265 -5.49 26.74 9.58
N VAL A 266 -5.94 27.39 10.66
CA VAL A 266 -7.28 28.01 10.71
C VAL A 266 -7.46 29.02 9.58
N PHE A 267 -6.48 29.89 9.34
CA PHE A 267 -6.50 30.86 8.23
C PHE A 267 -6.64 30.19 6.85
N MET A 268 -5.86 29.14 6.58
CA MET A 268 -5.99 28.39 5.32
C MET A 268 -7.35 27.69 5.22
N LEU A 269 -7.88 27.17 6.32
CA LEU A 269 -9.19 26.55 6.37
C LEU A 269 -10.32 27.60 6.20
N ASP A 270 -10.17 28.83 6.67
CA ASP A 270 -11.07 29.95 6.36
C ASP A 270 -11.12 30.23 4.87
N ILE A 271 -9.95 30.33 4.22
CA ILE A 271 -9.89 30.53 2.77
C ILE A 271 -10.62 29.39 2.05
N ILE A 272 -10.38 28.13 2.43
CA ILE A 272 -11.04 26.99 1.78
C ILE A 272 -12.54 26.99 2.05
N SER A 273 -12.98 27.25 3.29
CA SER A 273 -14.39 27.26 3.68
C SER A 273 -15.18 28.35 2.96
N ASN A 274 -14.57 29.51 2.75
CA ASN A 274 -15.23 30.65 2.09
C ASN A 274 -15.28 30.51 0.57
N ASN A 275 -14.49 29.60 -0.01
CA ASN A 275 -14.38 29.39 -1.45
C ASN A 275 -14.88 28.01 -1.91
N THR A 276 -15.58 27.26 -1.04
CA THR A 276 -16.13 25.94 -1.39
C THR A 276 -17.63 25.90 -1.20
N ASP A 277 -18.36 25.40 -2.20
CA ASP A 277 -19.80 25.19 -2.09
C ASP A 277 -20.15 23.86 -1.38
N SER A 278 -19.14 23.07 -0.99
CA SER A 278 -19.37 21.77 -0.38
C SER A 278 -19.64 21.91 1.12
N LEU A 279 -20.91 21.82 1.51
CA LEU A 279 -21.34 21.83 2.91
C LEU A 279 -20.58 20.81 3.79
N LEU A 280 -20.23 19.65 3.24
CA LEU A 280 -19.45 18.63 3.96
C LEU A 280 -18.02 19.11 4.27
N ILE A 281 -17.39 19.83 3.33
CA ILE A 281 -16.06 20.41 3.53
C ILE A 281 -16.14 21.54 4.56
N ILE A 282 -17.14 22.41 4.45
CA ILE A 282 -17.41 23.48 5.43
C ILE A 282 -17.57 22.90 6.83
N ASN A 283 -18.42 21.88 7.01
CA ASN A 283 -18.64 21.25 8.31
C ASN A 283 -17.37 20.61 8.88
N LYS A 284 -16.59 19.90 8.05
CA LYS A 284 -15.30 19.34 8.50
C LYS A 284 -14.31 20.43 8.88
N ILE A 285 -14.26 21.52 8.12
CA ILE A 285 -13.42 22.67 8.43
C ILE A 285 -13.83 23.26 9.77
N ALA A 286 -15.12 23.48 10.01
CA ALA A 286 -15.63 24.01 11.27
C ALA A 286 -15.24 23.11 12.44
N THR A 287 -15.35 21.78 12.30
CA THR A 287 -14.88 20.83 13.33
C THR A 287 -13.37 20.95 13.59
N VAL A 288 -12.55 21.04 12.53
CA VAL A 288 -11.09 21.18 12.68
C VAL A 288 -10.71 22.52 13.32
N LYS A 289 -11.40 23.61 12.97
CA LYS A 289 -11.21 24.92 13.62
C LYS A 289 -11.58 24.88 15.09
N GLN A 290 -12.73 24.27 15.42
CA GLN A 290 -13.18 24.11 16.80
C GLN A 290 -12.17 23.31 17.64
N ILE A 291 -11.57 22.26 17.08
CA ILE A 291 -10.50 21.48 17.72
C ILE A 291 -9.27 22.35 18.03
N ILE A 292 -8.89 23.21 17.08
CA ILE A 292 -7.73 24.08 17.20
C ILE A 292 -7.97 25.22 18.20
N GLU A 293 -9.13 25.88 18.12
CA GLU A 293 -9.49 27.06 18.90
C GLU A 293 -9.84 26.72 20.35
N SER A 294 -10.43 25.55 20.61
CA SER A 294 -10.76 25.10 21.97
C SER A 294 -9.54 24.66 22.80
N GLY A 295 -8.32 24.82 22.27
CA GLY A 295 -7.08 24.50 22.98
C GLY A 295 -6.95 23.01 23.24
N TYR A 296 -6.78 22.22 22.18
CA TYR A 296 -6.51 20.78 22.23
C TYR A 296 -7.33 20.04 23.29
N ASN A 297 -8.65 20.29 23.36
CA ASN A 297 -9.53 19.35 24.03
C ASN A 297 -9.49 18.06 23.21
N LEU A 298 -8.64 17.12 23.65
CA LEU A 298 -8.37 15.84 22.97
C LEU A 298 -9.64 15.02 22.72
N SER A 299 -10.72 15.30 23.47
CA SER A 299 -12.05 14.76 23.25
C SER A 299 -12.64 15.08 21.86
N LEU A 300 -12.21 16.16 21.20
CA LEU A 300 -12.64 16.53 19.84
C LEU A 300 -11.66 16.05 18.74
N ILE A 301 -10.39 15.76 19.08
CA ILE A 301 -9.40 15.12 18.16
C ILE A 301 -9.78 13.67 17.82
N GLY A 302 -10.74 13.12 18.55
CA GLY A 302 -11.61 12.05 18.06
C GLY A 302 -10.98 10.67 18.12
N SER A 303 -11.86 9.69 17.96
CA SER A 303 -11.62 8.25 18.11
C SER A 303 -10.31 7.71 17.56
N ARG A 304 -9.66 8.33 16.56
CA ARG A 304 -8.34 7.93 16.04
C ARG A 304 -7.21 7.97 17.06
N TYR A 305 -7.17 8.99 17.92
CA TYR A 305 -6.15 9.06 18.98
C TYR A 305 -6.40 7.96 20.02
N ASP A 306 -7.66 7.75 20.40
CA ASP A 306 -8.06 6.69 21.32
C ASP A 306 -7.69 5.30 20.75
N TYR A 307 -7.93 5.07 19.46
CA TYR A 307 -7.52 3.83 18.78
C TYR A 307 -6.00 3.66 18.76
N PHE A 308 -5.24 4.73 18.52
CA PHE A 308 -3.78 4.64 18.60
C PHE A 308 -3.31 4.29 20.02
N LEU A 309 -3.85 4.97 21.03
CA LEU A 309 -3.55 4.70 22.43
C LEU A 309 -3.93 3.28 22.84
N LEU A 310 -5.06 2.77 22.33
CA LEU A 310 -5.52 1.41 22.58
C LEU A 310 -4.51 0.36 22.09
N SER A 311 -4.02 0.49 20.85
CA SER A 311 -2.96 -0.40 20.35
C SER A 311 -1.67 -0.22 21.16
N PHE A 312 -1.32 1.02 21.52
CA PHE A 312 -0.12 1.28 22.31
C PHE A 312 -0.18 0.68 23.71
N SER A 313 -1.31 0.81 24.43
CA SER A 313 -1.48 0.21 25.74
C SER A 313 -1.42 -1.31 25.68
N SER A 314 -2.06 -1.93 24.69
CA SER A 314 -1.99 -3.37 24.47
C SER A 314 -0.57 -3.87 24.20
N PHE A 315 0.25 -3.09 23.49
CA PHE A 315 1.67 -3.39 23.36
C PHE A 315 2.41 -3.31 24.71
N VAL A 316 2.18 -2.26 25.50
CA VAL A 316 2.83 -2.10 26.81
C VAL A 316 2.47 -3.25 27.75
N ASP A 317 1.23 -3.74 27.69
CA ASP A 317 0.74 -4.84 28.51
C ASP A 317 1.30 -6.20 28.04
N SER A 318 1.60 -6.36 26.76
CA SER A 318 2.14 -7.61 26.17
C SER A 318 3.30 -7.36 25.20
N PRO A 319 4.45 -6.85 25.67
CA PRO A 319 5.47 -6.27 24.79
C PRO A 319 6.26 -7.28 23.96
N ILE A 320 6.40 -8.54 24.43
CA ILE A 320 7.27 -9.52 23.79
C ILE A 320 6.56 -10.19 22.61
N PHE A 321 5.40 -10.80 22.87
CA PHE A 321 4.65 -11.60 21.89
C PHE A 321 3.34 -10.96 21.44
N GLY A 322 3.00 -9.78 21.96
CA GLY A 322 1.74 -9.10 21.66
C GLY A 322 0.55 -9.76 22.34
N VAL A 323 -0.62 -9.14 22.20
CA VAL A 323 -1.90 -9.67 22.69
C VAL A 323 -2.51 -10.74 21.78
N GLY A 324 -1.89 -10.99 20.62
CA GLY A 324 -2.39 -11.91 19.59
C GLY A 324 -3.27 -11.23 18.56
N ALA A 325 -3.22 -11.72 17.32
CA ALA A 325 -3.93 -11.11 16.20
C ALA A 325 -5.40 -11.59 16.02
N TYR A 326 -5.88 -12.51 16.87
CA TYR A 326 -7.11 -13.27 16.63
C TYR A 326 -7.97 -13.48 17.89
N TYR A 327 -8.07 -12.44 18.72
CA TYR A 327 -8.93 -12.42 19.91
C TYR A 327 -10.41 -12.26 19.56
N LYS A 328 -11.30 -12.81 20.40
CA LYS A 328 -12.77 -12.63 20.29
C LYS A 328 -13.21 -11.17 20.26
N ASP A 329 -12.44 -10.30 20.92
CA ASP A 329 -12.72 -8.88 21.07
C ASP A 329 -11.59 -8.02 20.49
N GLU A 330 -11.06 -8.33 19.30
CA GLU A 330 -9.93 -7.60 18.68
C GLU A 330 -10.15 -6.07 18.68
N TYR A 331 -11.39 -5.61 18.50
CA TYR A 331 -11.76 -4.18 18.52
C TYR A 331 -11.68 -3.50 19.91
N THR A 332 -11.52 -4.26 20.99
CA THR A 332 -11.34 -3.75 22.35
C THR A 332 -9.88 -3.58 22.75
N LEU A 333 -8.95 -4.22 22.03
CA LEU A 333 -7.52 -4.20 22.36
C LEU A 333 -6.67 -3.59 21.24
N ILE A 334 -7.13 -3.63 19.99
CA ILE A 334 -6.41 -3.12 18.82
C ILE A 334 -7.25 -2.02 18.17
N GLY A 335 -6.64 -0.84 18.00
CA GLY A 335 -7.30 0.32 17.43
C GLY A 335 -7.64 0.21 15.95
N GLY A 336 -6.86 -0.54 15.17
CA GLY A 336 -7.17 -0.79 13.76
C GLY A 336 -7.03 0.45 12.86
N HIS A 337 -6.21 1.41 13.27
CA HIS A 337 -6.02 2.69 12.57
C HIS A 337 -4.56 3.02 12.25
N SER A 338 -3.59 2.26 12.78
CA SER A 338 -2.17 2.43 12.50
C SER A 338 -1.56 1.05 12.34
N GLN A 339 -1.30 0.62 11.10
CA GLN A 339 -0.84 -0.74 10.84
C GLN A 339 0.41 -1.10 11.65
N LEU A 340 1.38 -0.20 11.77
CA LEU A 340 2.60 -0.48 12.54
C LEU A 340 2.33 -0.62 14.04
N MET A 341 1.52 0.27 14.62
CA MET A 341 1.19 0.19 16.04
C MET A 341 0.30 -1.01 16.34
N ASP A 342 -0.67 -1.28 15.47
CA ASP A 342 -1.56 -2.44 15.55
C ASP A 342 -0.75 -3.75 15.46
N ASP A 343 0.27 -3.80 14.60
CA ASP A 343 1.11 -5.00 14.45
C ASP A 343 2.09 -5.18 15.60
N LEU A 344 2.59 -4.07 16.15
CA LEU A 344 3.39 -4.08 17.37
C LEU A 344 2.55 -4.60 18.56
N ALA A 345 1.28 -4.19 18.66
CA ALA A 345 0.36 -4.66 19.68
C ALA A 345 -0.04 -6.13 19.48
N ARG A 346 -0.37 -6.54 18.24
CA ARG A 346 -0.76 -7.92 17.90
C ARG A 346 0.37 -8.93 18.10
N TYR A 347 1.59 -8.57 17.72
CA TYR A 347 2.70 -9.51 17.62
C TYR A 347 3.88 -9.25 18.56
N GLY A 348 3.83 -8.14 19.31
CA GLY A 348 4.92 -7.70 20.17
C GLY A 348 6.18 -7.35 19.37
N ILE A 349 7.26 -7.08 20.09
CA ILE A 349 8.54 -6.72 19.50
C ILE A 349 9.11 -7.85 18.63
N VAL A 350 8.88 -9.12 18.98
CA VAL A 350 9.41 -10.27 18.23
C VAL A 350 8.83 -10.31 16.83
N GLY A 351 7.50 -10.30 16.71
CA GLY A 351 6.85 -10.32 15.40
C GLY A 351 7.07 -9.04 14.62
N PHE A 352 7.10 -7.89 15.29
CA PHE A 352 7.40 -6.60 14.65
C PHE A 352 8.81 -6.58 14.04
N VAL A 353 9.83 -7.06 14.75
CA VAL A 353 11.21 -7.15 14.23
C VAL A 353 11.29 -8.09 13.03
N LEU A 354 10.58 -9.23 13.05
CA LEU A 354 10.53 -10.15 11.90
C LEU A 354 9.83 -9.52 10.69
N TYR A 355 8.70 -8.84 10.92
CA TYR A 355 7.96 -8.09 9.90
C TYR A 355 8.85 -7.00 9.26
N MET A 356 9.48 -6.17 10.08
CA MET A 356 10.38 -5.11 9.62
C MET A 356 11.62 -5.68 8.93
N GLY A 357 12.18 -6.78 9.44
CA GLY A 357 13.31 -7.49 8.82
C GLY A 357 12.98 -7.99 7.42
N LEU A 358 11.78 -8.53 7.22
CA LEU A 358 11.27 -8.94 5.91
C LEU A 358 11.11 -7.72 4.97
N MET A 359 10.51 -6.63 5.43
CA MET A 359 10.35 -5.40 4.65
C MET A 359 11.69 -4.81 4.24
N ILE A 360 12.58 -4.57 5.20
CA ILE A 360 13.89 -3.96 4.99
C ILE A 360 14.77 -4.86 4.13
N GLY A 361 14.74 -6.18 4.39
CA GLY A 361 15.45 -7.17 3.58
C GLY A 361 15.01 -7.16 2.12
N PHE A 362 13.71 -7.09 1.87
CA PHE A 362 13.15 -7.01 0.52
C PHE A 362 13.56 -5.71 -0.18
N ILE A 363 13.37 -4.57 0.49
CA ILE A 363 13.73 -3.24 -0.03
C ILE A 363 15.22 -3.20 -0.38
N ARG A 364 16.10 -3.64 0.52
CA ARG A 364 17.55 -3.66 0.31
C ARG A 364 17.94 -4.53 -0.88
N ASN A 365 17.39 -5.74 -0.98
CA ASN A 365 17.65 -6.63 -2.11
C ASN A 365 17.22 -6.00 -3.44
N ASN A 366 16.05 -5.37 -3.47
CA ASN A 366 15.53 -4.73 -4.66
C ASN A 366 16.34 -3.49 -5.07
N ILE A 367 16.59 -2.58 -4.13
CA ILE A 367 17.37 -1.36 -4.35
C ILE A 367 18.80 -1.66 -4.83
N ASN A 368 19.45 -2.68 -4.27
CA ASN A 368 20.83 -3.02 -4.63
C ASN A 368 20.98 -3.61 -6.04
N LYS A 369 19.88 -4.02 -6.67
CA LYS A 369 19.86 -4.47 -8.06
C LYS A 369 19.75 -3.32 -9.07
N LEU A 370 19.41 -2.12 -8.61
CA LEU A 370 19.33 -0.93 -9.46
C LEU A 370 20.68 -0.23 -9.56
N ARG A 371 21.00 0.24 -10.76
CA ARG A 371 22.27 0.92 -11.07
C ARG A 371 22.11 2.43 -11.10
N HIS A 372 20.99 2.94 -11.62
CA HIS A 372 20.73 4.35 -11.80
C HIS A 372 20.20 5.00 -10.51
N TYR A 373 21.00 5.89 -9.93
CA TYR A 373 20.74 6.47 -8.61
C TYR A 373 19.38 7.19 -8.49
N LYS A 374 18.90 7.86 -9.55
CA LYS A 374 17.58 8.53 -9.51
C LYS A 374 16.43 7.55 -9.34
N ILE A 375 16.53 6.38 -9.97
CA ILE A 375 15.50 5.34 -9.90
C ILE A 375 15.55 4.64 -8.55
N LYS A 376 16.77 4.36 -8.06
CA LYS A 376 17.01 3.91 -6.70
C LYS A 376 16.38 4.84 -5.66
N ASN A 377 16.60 6.15 -5.80
CA ASN A 377 16.01 7.15 -4.90
C ASN A 377 14.48 7.16 -5.00
N ALA A 378 13.92 7.29 -6.21
CA ALA A 378 12.47 7.29 -6.40
C ALA A 378 11.79 6.04 -5.81
N MET A 379 12.39 4.87 -6.02
CA MET A 379 11.89 3.61 -5.46
C MET A 379 12.01 3.57 -3.92
N PHE A 380 13.14 4.01 -3.36
CA PHE A 380 13.31 4.15 -1.92
C PHE A 380 12.24 5.05 -1.31
N TYR A 381 11.93 6.16 -1.97
CA TYR A 381 10.92 7.09 -1.52
C TYR A 381 9.50 6.53 -1.57
N SER A 382 9.14 5.78 -2.62
CA SER A 382 7.89 5.02 -2.62
C SER A 382 7.78 4.09 -1.40
N TYR A 383 8.88 3.46 -0.97
CA TYR A 383 8.89 2.65 0.25
C TYR A 383 8.76 3.48 1.53
N VAL A 384 9.40 4.65 1.61
CA VAL A 384 9.23 5.57 2.75
C VAL A 384 7.77 6.02 2.87
N ILE A 385 7.13 6.41 1.76
CA ILE A 385 5.71 6.80 1.73
C ILE A 385 4.83 5.64 2.17
N PHE A 386 5.14 4.42 1.74
CA PHE A 386 4.44 3.23 2.21
C PHE A 386 4.58 3.06 3.74
N PHE A 387 5.77 3.20 4.32
CA PHE A 387 5.94 3.12 5.78
C PHE A 387 5.20 4.23 6.52
N LEU A 388 5.26 5.46 6.03
CA LEU A 388 4.49 6.57 6.59
C LEU A 388 2.99 6.28 6.56
N LEU A 389 2.50 5.71 5.46
CA LEU A 389 1.11 5.27 5.36
C LEU A 389 0.78 4.19 6.39
N ASN A 390 1.64 3.18 6.58
CA ASN A 390 1.45 2.14 7.60
C ASN A 390 1.45 2.71 9.03
N PHE A 391 2.13 3.82 9.26
CA PHE A 391 2.08 4.51 10.54
C PHE A 391 0.76 5.30 10.72
N LEU A 392 0.28 5.94 9.66
CA LEU A 392 -0.89 6.84 9.70
C LEU A 392 -2.24 6.14 9.47
N ASN A 393 -2.23 4.94 8.89
CA ASN A 393 -3.43 4.22 8.49
C ASN A 393 -3.20 2.70 8.46
N PRO A 394 -4.27 1.88 8.45
CA PRO A 394 -4.18 0.48 8.08
C PRO A 394 -3.68 0.36 6.64
N ALA A 395 -2.70 -0.50 6.44
CA ALA A 395 -2.05 -0.70 5.15
C ALA A 395 -1.81 -2.19 4.83
N ARG A 396 -2.38 -3.10 5.64
CA ARG A 396 -2.45 -4.53 5.32
C ARG A 396 -3.64 -4.79 4.40
N SER A 397 -3.51 -4.36 3.15
CA SER A 397 -4.45 -4.70 2.08
C SER A 397 -3.76 -5.47 0.95
N PHE A 398 -4.58 -6.16 0.15
CA PHE A 398 -4.11 -6.92 -1.00
C PHE A 398 -3.45 -6.00 -2.05
N ILE A 399 -4.05 -4.84 -2.29
CA ILE A 399 -3.55 -3.84 -3.25
C ILE A 399 -2.16 -3.36 -2.82
N PHE A 400 -2.01 -2.96 -1.56
CA PHE A 400 -0.73 -2.52 -1.02
C PHE A 400 0.37 -3.58 -1.17
N SER A 401 0.04 -4.83 -0.87
CA SER A 401 0.99 -5.95 -0.92
C SER A 401 1.49 -6.19 -2.35
N LEU A 402 0.60 -6.25 -3.35
CA LEU A 402 0.98 -6.42 -4.75
C LEU A 402 1.82 -5.24 -5.27
N LEU A 403 1.49 -4.02 -4.85
CA LEU A 403 2.25 -2.85 -5.28
C LEU A 403 3.65 -2.82 -4.68
N PHE A 404 3.75 -3.03 -3.37
CA PHE A 404 5.01 -2.99 -2.64
C PHE A 404 5.99 -4.08 -3.11
N PHE A 405 5.50 -5.31 -3.24
CA PHE A 405 6.35 -6.47 -3.55
C PHE A 405 6.51 -6.76 -5.04
N ILE A 406 5.61 -6.28 -5.90
CA ILE A 406 5.61 -6.70 -7.31
C ILE A 406 5.72 -5.49 -8.23
N LEU A 407 4.75 -4.55 -8.22
CA LEU A 407 4.71 -3.47 -9.20
C LEU A 407 5.88 -2.49 -9.05
N ILE A 408 6.13 -1.97 -7.85
CA ILE A 408 7.20 -1.01 -7.58
C ILE A 408 8.57 -1.59 -7.97
N PRO A 409 8.94 -2.82 -7.56
CA PRO A 409 10.15 -3.49 -8.02
C PRO A 409 10.23 -3.68 -9.54
N ALA A 410 9.15 -4.12 -10.18
CA ALA A 410 9.12 -4.35 -11.63
C ALA A 410 9.32 -3.04 -12.39
N LEU A 411 8.60 -1.97 -12.01
CA LEU A 411 8.77 -0.63 -12.56
C LEU A 411 10.20 -0.13 -12.39
N GLY A 412 10.75 -0.22 -11.17
CA GLY A 412 12.12 0.21 -10.87
C GLY A 412 13.14 -0.47 -11.78
N ARG A 413 13.10 -1.81 -11.90
CA ARG A 413 14.02 -2.58 -12.76
C ARG A 413 13.83 -2.29 -14.25
N TYR A 414 12.59 -2.23 -14.72
CA TYR A 414 12.29 -1.95 -16.12
C TYR A 414 12.83 -0.58 -16.54
N VAL A 415 12.61 0.42 -15.70
CA VAL A 415 13.09 1.78 -15.92
C VAL A 415 14.62 1.84 -15.84
N ASP A 416 15.22 1.23 -14.83
CA ASP A 416 16.68 1.17 -14.65
C ASP A 416 17.40 0.54 -15.85
N LYS A 417 16.93 -0.61 -16.35
CA LYS A 417 17.49 -1.28 -17.52
C LYS A 417 17.48 -0.37 -18.75
N LYS A 418 16.41 0.39 -18.98
CA LYS A 418 16.34 1.36 -20.09
C LYS A 418 17.36 2.49 -19.99
N PHE A 419 17.88 2.83 -18.81
CA PHE A 419 18.96 3.82 -18.70
C PHE A 419 20.33 3.29 -19.14
N HIS A 420 20.49 1.97 -19.23
CA HIS A 420 21.76 1.32 -19.50
C HIS A 420 21.91 0.75 -20.92
N TYR A 421 20.84 0.72 -21.71
CA TYR A 421 20.85 0.42 -23.15
C TYR A 421 20.54 1.70 -23.92
#